data_AF-A0A7I8DDR7-F1
#
_entry.id   AF-A0A7I8DDR7-F1
#
_cell.length_a   1.000
_cell.length_b   1.000
_cell.length_c   1.000
_cell.angle_alpha   90.00
_cell.angle_beta   90.00
_cell.angle_gamma   90.00
#
_symmetry.space_group_name_H-M   'P 1'
#
loop_
_entity.id
_entity.type
_entity.pdbx_description
1 polymer ?
#
loop_
_entity_poly.entity_id
_entity_poly.type
_entity_poly.pdbx_seq_one_letter_code
_entity_poly.pdbx_strand_id
1 'polypeptide(L)'
;MGKNLTQKIPGAHLVSGEMEAGKEIAIRIDQTLTQDATGTMAYLQFEAMGVPKVKTELSVSYVDHNMLQSGFENADDHRFLQTIAAKQASIFQDLATGIVIRCIWNGLPNRAKRCSASIPTHPLPAVWV
;
A
#
# COMPACT_ATOMS: atom_id res chain seq x y z
N MET A 1 -15.02 6.73 -32.96
CA MET A 1 -13.63 6.90 -32.45
C MET A 1 -13.34 5.86 -31.39
N GLY A 2 -12.14 5.30 -31.36
CA GLY A 2 -11.74 4.34 -30.32
C GLY A 2 -11.43 5.03 -28.99
N LYS A 3 -11.66 4.33 -27.87
CA LYS A 3 -11.28 4.81 -26.52
C LYS A 3 -9.76 4.80 -26.34
N ASN A 4 -9.21 5.82 -25.67
CA ASN A 4 -7.80 5.89 -25.29
C ASN A 4 -7.53 5.09 -23.99
N LEU A 5 -6.27 5.03 -23.52
CA LEU A 5 -5.90 4.30 -22.31
C LEU A 5 -6.52 4.88 -21.04
N THR A 6 -6.60 6.21 -20.93
CA THR A 6 -7.17 6.89 -19.75
C THR A 6 -8.69 6.71 -19.65
N GLN A 7 -9.35 6.26 -20.71
CA GLN A 7 -10.76 5.85 -20.71
C GLN A 7 -10.92 4.33 -20.53
N LYS A 8 -10.01 3.54 -21.11
CA LYS A 8 -10.06 2.08 -21.05
C LYS A 8 -9.75 1.56 -19.65
N ILE A 9 -8.74 2.12 -18.98
CA ILE A 9 -8.31 1.66 -17.65
C ILE A 9 -9.41 1.93 -16.61
N PRO A 10 -9.84 3.18 -16.33
CA PRO A 10 -10.95 3.41 -15.39
C PRO A 10 -12.22 2.66 -15.77
N GLY A 11 -12.53 2.56 -17.06
CA GLY A 11 -13.70 1.83 -17.56
C GLY A 11 -13.69 0.34 -17.24
N ALA A 12 -12.53 -0.29 -17.11
CA ALA A 12 -12.40 -1.69 -16.71
C ALA A 12 -12.63 -1.91 -15.19
N HIS A 13 -12.53 -0.84 -14.39
CA HIS A 13 -12.66 -0.87 -12.93
C HIS A 13 -13.89 -0.09 -12.43
N LEU A 14 -14.78 0.34 -13.33
CA LEU A 14 -15.98 1.11 -13.00
C LEU A 14 -16.97 0.25 -12.20
N VAL A 15 -17.41 0.77 -11.06
CA VAL A 15 -18.42 0.15 -10.19
C VAL A 15 -19.79 0.80 -10.41
N SER A 16 -19.83 2.13 -10.50
CA SER A 16 -21.07 2.89 -10.77
C SER A 16 -20.77 4.28 -11.35
N GLY A 17 -21.77 4.88 -11.98
CA GLY A 17 -21.69 6.19 -12.63
C GLY A 17 -21.45 6.11 -14.14
N GLU A 18 -21.32 7.27 -14.77
CA GLU A 18 -21.09 7.41 -16.22
C GLU A 18 -19.76 8.11 -16.46
N MET A 19 -18.93 7.56 -17.36
CA MET A 19 -17.62 8.13 -17.70
C MET A 19 -17.74 9.36 -18.61
N GLU A 20 -18.35 10.42 -18.07
CA GLU A 20 -18.47 11.73 -18.68
C GLU A 20 -17.70 12.77 -17.86
N ALA A 21 -17.09 13.74 -18.54
CA ALA A 21 -16.29 14.76 -17.87
C ALA A 21 -17.15 15.59 -16.89
N GLY A 22 -16.66 15.75 -15.67
CA GLY A 22 -17.35 16.50 -14.61
C GLY A 22 -18.39 15.69 -13.83
N LYS A 23 -18.66 14.42 -14.19
CA LYS A 23 -19.50 13.51 -13.40
C LYS A 23 -18.66 12.67 -12.45
N GLU A 24 -19.21 12.39 -11.27
CA GLU A 24 -18.61 11.48 -10.30
C GLU A 24 -18.80 10.02 -10.73
N ILE A 25 -17.78 9.20 -10.50
CA ILE A 25 -17.80 7.77 -10.75
C ILE A 25 -17.20 7.03 -9.55
N ALA A 26 -17.69 5.82 -9.30
CA ALA A 26 -17.06 4.91 -8.35
C ALA A 26 -16.16 3.93 -9.10
N ILE A 27 -14.90 3.86 -8.69
CA ILE A 27 -13.91 2.94 -9.26
C ILE A 27 -13.47 1.96 -8.19
N ARG A 28 -13.37 0.69 -8.54
CA ARG A 28 -12.76 -0.33 -7.69
C ARG A 28 -11.25 -0.07 -7.64
N ILE A 29 -10.74 0.12 -6.43
CA ILE A 29 -9.30 0.20 -6.18
C ILE A 29 -8.78 -1.22 -5.98
N ASP A 30 -8.05 -1.75 -6.95
CA ASP A 30 -7.52 -3.11 -6.84
C ASP A 30 -6.31 -3.16 -5.90
N GLN A 31 -5.58 -2.04 -5.74
CA GLN A 31 -4.36 -2.00 -4.94
C GLN A 31 -4.14 -0.66 -4.24
N THR A 32 -3.50 -0.69 -3.06
CA THR A 32 -3.05 0.51 -2.36
C THR A 32 -1.59 0.41 -1.94
N LEU A 33 -0.93 1.57 -1.92
CA LEU A 33 0.49 1.70 -1.62
C LEU A 33 0.64 2.87 -0.66
N THR A 34 1.31 2.63 0.47
CA THR A 34 1.68 3.68 1.43
C THR A 34 3.19 3.67 1.62
N GLN A 35 3.74 4.83 2.00
CA GLN A 35 5.14 4.95 2.43
C GLN A 35 5.19 5.40 3.90
N ASP A 36 6.34 5.32 4.56
CA ASP A 36 6.54 5.63 5.97
C ASP A 36 6.19 7.07 6.37
N ALA A 37 6.50 8.06 5.56
CA ALA A 37 6.13 9.47 5.80
C ALA A 37 4.60 9.78 5.74
N THR A 38 3.77 8.92 5.17
CA THR A 38 2.31 9.13 5.03
C THR A 38 1.46 7.98 5.56
N GLY A 39 2.08 6.81 5.73
CA GLY A 39 1.42 5.56 6.05
C GLY A 39 0.90 5.57 7.48
N THR A 40 1.66 6.12 8.43
CA THR A 40 1.26 6.17 9.84
C THR A 40 -0.09 6.87 9.98
N MET A 41 -0.22 8.08 9.42
CA MET A 41 -1.48 8.83 9.46
C MET A 41 -2.61 8.17 8.67
N ALA A 42 -2.31 7.58 7.51
CA ALA A 42 -3.32 6.86 6.72
C ALA A 42 -3.90 5.67 7.51
N TYR A 43 -3.04 4.92 8.20
CA TYR A 43 -3.47 3.76 8.98
C TYR A 43 -4.17 4.12 10.29
N LEU A 44 -3.77 5.20 10.97
CA LEU A 44 -4.50 5.73 12.12
C LEU A 44 -5.93 6.15 11.75
N GLN A 45 -6.09 6.83 10.61
CA GLN A 45 -7.41 7.17 10.09
C GLN A 45 -8.21 5.93 9.70
N PHE A 46 -7.57 4.95 9.07
CA PHE A 46 -8.22 3.68 8.73
C PHE A 46 -8.73 2.93 9.97
N GLU A 47 -7.96 2.90 11.05
CA GLU A 47 -8.40 2.33 12.33
C GLU A 47 -9.57 3.11 12.93
N ALA A 48 -9.52 4.44 12.89
CA ALA A 48 -10.60 5.30 13.38
C ALA A 48 -11.92 5.10 12.61
N MET A 49 -11.86 4.70 11.33
CA MET A 49 -13.03 4.33 10.54
C MET A 49 -13.68 3.00 10.96
N GLY A 50 -13.04 2.22 11.85
CA GLY A 50 -13.58 0.95 12.34
C GLY A 50 -13.63 -0.16 11.29
N VAL A 51 -12.85 -0.05 10.21
CA VAL A 51 -12.80 -1.07 9.15
C VAL A 51 -11.83 -2.18 9.59
N PRO A 52 -12.27 -3.46 9.64
CA PRO A 52 -11.47 -4.53 10.25
C PRO A 52 -10.25 -4.95 9.45
N LYS A 53 -10.29 -4.82 8.11
CA LYS A 53 -9.20 -5.17 7.21
C LYS A 53 -9.30 -4.41 5.89
N VAL A 54 -8.18 -4.26 5.18
CA VAL A 54 -8.20 -3.68 3.83
C VAL A 54 -9.07 -4.54 2.90
N LYS A 55 -9.74 -3.89 1.94
CA LYS A 55 -10.63 -4.55 0.97
C LYS A 55 -10.04 -4.69 -0.43
N THR A 56 -8.84 -4.15 -0.65
CA THR A 56 -8.16 -4.24 -1.95
C THR A 56 -7.53 -5.61 -2.14
N GLU A 57 -7.22 -5.98 -3.38
CA GLU A 57 -6.54 -7.25 -3.68
C GLU A 57 -5.10 -7.27 -3.15
N LEU A 58 -4.44 -6.10 -3.11
CA LEU A 58 -3.09 -5.96 -2.61
C LEU A 58 -2.88 -4.58 -1.97
N SER A 59 -2.58 -4.55 -0.68
CA SER A 59 -2.12 -3.36 0.02
C SER A 59 -0.69 -3.54 0.49
N VAL A 60 0.19 -2.59 0.20
CA VAL A 60 1.59 -2.64 0.64
C VAL A 60 1.97 -1.33 1.34
N SER A 61 2.66 -1.45 2.47
CA SER A 61 3.26 -0.33 3.19
C SER A 61 4.77 -0.43 3.11
N TYR A 62 5.40 0.59 2.54
CA TYR A 62 6.85 0.67 2.34
C TYR A 62 7.49 1.57 3.37
N VAL A 63 8.69 1.18 3.79
CA VAL A 63 9.56 2.01 4.61
C VAL A 63 10.80 2.33 3.79
N ASP A 64 10.86 3.54 3.24
CA ASP A 64 11.90 3.95 2.30
C ASP A 64 12.30 5.43 2.37
N HIS A 65 11.58 6.28 3.11
CA HIS A 65 11.90 7.71 3.23
C HIS A 65 12.59 8.07 4.55
N ASN A 66 12.27 7.38 5.65
CA ASN A 66 12.80 7.63 7.00
C ASN A 66 13.84 6.59 7.42
N MET A 67 14.76 6.29 6.50
CA MET A 67 15.80 5.26 6.66
C MET A 67 16.78 5.56 7.81
N LEU A 68 17.08 6.85 8.04
CA LEU A 68 17.94 7.28 9.14
C LEU A 68 17.08 7.54 10.37
N GLN A 69 17.12 6.61 11.32
CA GLN A 69 16.45 6.76 12.61
C GLN A 69 17.30 7.65 13.53
N SER A 70 17.17 8.97 13.37
CA SER A 70 17.86 9.96 14.19
C SER A 70 17.19 10.20 15.56
N GLY A 71 16.01 9.62 15.80
CA GLY A 71 15.19 9.73 17.01
C GLY A 71 14.27 8.51 17.20
N PHE A 72 13.56 8.44 18.33
CA PHE A 72 12.69 7.30 18.66
C PHE A 72 11.39 7.30 17.85
N GLU A 73 10.96 8.47 17.38
CA GLU A 73 9.72 8.67 16.64
C GLU A 73 9.69 7.82 15.36
N ASN A 74 10.78 7.83 14.58
CA ASN A 74 10.88 7.02 13.36
C ASN A 74 10.88 5.51 13.66
N ALA A 75 11.51 5.10 14.78
CA ALA A 75 11.53 3.70 15.18
C ALA A 75 10.13 3.21 15.60
N ASP A 76 9.40 4.04 16.35
CA ASP A 76 8.04 3.74 16.78
C ASP A 76 7.05 3.77 15.61
N ASP A 77 7.19 4.71 14.67
CA ASP A 77 6.39 4.74 13.44
C ASP A 77 6.59 3.47 12.61
N HIS A 78 7.84 3.00 12.45
CA HIS A 78 8.10 1.76 11.70
C HIS A 78 7.52 0.53 12.41
N ARG A 79 7.60 0.48 13.74
CA ARG A 79 6.97 -0.58 14.56
C ARG A 79 5.44 -0.53 14.43
N PHE A 80 4.85 0.66 14.44
CA PHE A 80 3.43 0.85 14.19
C PHE A 80 3.05 0.33 12.80
N LEU A 81 3.76 0.73 11.75
CA LEU A 81 3.50 0.28 10.38
C LEU A 81 3.63 -1.24 10.22
N GLN A 82 4.60 -1.86 10.89
CA GLN A 82 4.76 -3.31 10.89
C GLN A 82 3.58 -4.02 11.56
N THR A 83 3.19 -3.56 12.74
CA THR A 83 2.10 -4.16 13.52
C THR A 83 0.74 -3.96 12.87
N ILE A 84 0.48 -2.77 12.32
CA ILE A 84 -0.79 -2.48 11.66
C ILE A 84 -0.94 -3.24 10.35
N ALA A 85 0.16 -3.45 9.62
CA ALA A 85 0.14 -4.26 8.41
C ALA A 85 -0.25 -5.71 8.69
N ALA A 86 0.31 -6.29 9.75
CA ALA A 86 -0.06 -7.63 10.22
C ALA A 86 -1.54 -7.69 10.66
N LYS A 87 -2.05 -6.66 11.34
CA LYS A 87 -3.45 -6.59 11.79
C LYS A 87 -4.43 -6.46 10.63
N GLN A 88 -4.12 -5.64 9.62
CA GLN A 88 -5.03 -5.30 8.53
C GLN A 88 -4.90 -6.19 7.29
N ALA A 89 -3.99 -7.18 7.31
CA ALA A 89 -3.62 -8.03 6.18
C ALA A 89 -3.02 -7.26 4.99
N SER A 90 -2.31 -6.17 5.25
CA SER A 90 -1.44 -5.52 4.27
C SER A 90 0.00 -6.07 4.37
N ILE A 91 0.76 -5.94 3.30
CA ILE A 91 2.15 -6.37 3.25
C ILE A 91 3.03 -5.24 3.78
N PHE A 92 3.86 -5.55 4.79
CA PHE A 92 4.92 -4.66 5.24
C PHE A 92 6.19 -4.92 4.43
N GLN A 93 6.80 -3.85 3.92
CA GLN A 93 8.05 -3.91 3.16
C GLN A 93 9.16 -3.17 3.91
N ASP A 94 10.20 -3.91 4.26
CA ASP A 94 11.34 -3.39 5.02
C ASP A 94 12.28 -2.51 4.17
N LEU A 95 13.02 -1.68 4.90
CA LEU A 95 14.05 -0.71 4.52
C LEU A 95 15.01 -1.22 3.43
N ALA A 96 15.36 -2.51 3.45
CA ALA A 96 16.35 -3.09 2.54
C ALA A 96 15.88 -3.27 1.08
N THR A 97 14.63 -2.91 0.75
CA THR A 97 14.00 -3.28 -0.54
C THR A 97 14.10 -2.18 -1.61
N GLY A 98 14.47 -0.96 -1.21
CA GLY A 98 14.61 0.18 -2.10
C GLY A 98 13.33 1.03 -2.25
N ILE A 99 13.41 2.04 -3.14
CA ILE A 99 12.40 3.12 -3.27
C ILE A 99 11.05 2.59 -3.81
N VAL A 100 9.95 3.06 -3.24
CA VAL A 100 8.57 2.64 -3.51
C VAL A 100 8.27 2.59 -5.02
N ILE A 101 8.67 3.62 -5.76
CA ILE A 101 8.37 3.75 -7.20
C ILE A 101 9.09 2.71 -8.06
N ARG A 102 10.28 2.26 -7.62
CA ARG A 102 11.05 1.23 -8.32
C ARG A 102 10.42 -0.14 -8.15
N CYS A 103 9.87 -0.42 -6.96
CA CYS A 103 9.25 -1.71 -6.64
C CYS A 103 7.90 -1.93 -7.36
N ILE A 104 7.19 -0.83 -7.65
CA ILE A 104 5.91 -0.86 -8.38
C ILE A 104 6.11 -1.28 -9.86
N TRP A 105 7.24 -0.90 -10.48
CA TRP A 105 7.42 -0.94 -11.94
C TRP A 105 7.90 -2.29 -12.55
N ASN A 106 7.81 -3.42 -11.84
CA ASN A 106 8.28 -4.72 -12.37
C ASN A 106 7.33 -5.39 -13.41
N GLY A 107 6.76 -4.61 -14.33
CA GLY A 107 6.44 -5.06 -15.69
C GLY A 107 5.05 -5.64 -15.99
N LEU A 108 4.01 -5.39 -15.18
CA LEU A 108 2.63 -5.75 -15.56
C LEU A 108 1.78 -4.50 -15.81
N PRO A 109 1.10 -4.38 -16.97
CA PRO A 109 0.14 -3.30 -17.18
C PRO A 109 -0.99 -3.42 -16.14
N ASN A 110 -1.33 -2.29 -15.51
CA ASN A 110 -2.43 -2.13 -14.55
C ASN A 110 -2.27 -2.80 -13.17
N ARG A 111 -1.08 -3.28 -12.77
CA ARG A 111 -0.87 -3.87 -11.43
C ARG A 111 0.55 -3.66 -10.88
N ALA A 112 0.67 -3.26 -9.62
CA ALA A 112 1.89 -3.40 -8.84
C ALA A 112 2.10 -4.86 -8.43
N LYS A 113 3.36 -5.31 -8.40
CA LYS A 113 3.77 -6.60 -7.84
C LYS A 113 4.27 -6.41 -6.42
N ARG A 114 4.16 -7.48 -5.64
CA ARG A 114 4.97 -7.68 -4.44
C ARG A 114 6.45 -7.68 -4.86
N CYS A 115 7.23 -6.71 -4.38
CA CYS A 115 8.68 -6.79 -4.49
C CYS A 115 9.13 -8.02 -3.71
N SER A 116 9.86 -8.93 -4.33
CA SER A 116 10.34 -10.15 -3.68
C SER A 116 11.45 -9.81 -2.69
N ALA A 117 11.11 -9.23 -1.54
CA ALA A 117 11.83 -9.54 -0.33
C ALA A 117 11.21 -10.83 0.20
N SER A 118 12.04 -11.85 0.34
CA SER A 118 11.76 -13.07 1.08
C SER A 118 11.11 -12.72 2.43
N ILE A 119 9.80 -12.89 2.55
CA ILE A 119 9.18 -13.03 3.87
C ILE A 119 9.76 -14.33 4.42
N PRO A 120 10.44 -14.34 5.59
CA PRO A 120 10.76 -15.59 6.23
C PRO A 120 9.43 -16.27 6.57
N THR A 121 9.19 -17.44 5.97
CA THR A 121 8.01 -18.29 6.23
C THR A 121 8.10 -19.00 7.59
N HIS A 122 9.01 -18.59 8.45
CA HIS A 122 9.14 -19.08 9.80
C HIS A 122 8.68 -18.00 10.79
N PRO A 123 7.93 -18.37 11.85
CA PRO A 123 7.72 -17.46 12.96
C PRO A 123 9.11 -17.12 13.52
N LEU A 124 9.58 -15.90 13.27
CA LEU A 124 10.80 -15.42 13.93
C LEU A 124 10.50 -15.32 15.43
N PRO A 125 11.38 -15.83 16.28
CA PRO A 125 11.13 -15.87 17.71
C PRO A 125 11.01 -14.45 18.23
N ALA A 126 10.02 -14.22 19.08
CA ALA A 126 9.95 -13.02 19.91
C ALA A 126 11.27 -12.92 20.70
N VAL A 127 12.19 -12.08 20.24
CA VAL A 127 13.35 -11.66 21.02
C VAL A 127 13.31 -10.15 21.11
N TRP A 128 12.80 -9.74 22.27
CA TRP A 128 12.94 -8.43 22.86
C TRP A 128 14.42 -8.12 23.09
N VAL A 129 14.92 -7.01 22.53
CA VAL A 129 15.63 -5.92 23.23
C VAL A 129 15.33 -4.63 22.47
#